data_AF-A0A530KPK0-F1
#
_entry.id   AF-A0A530KPK0-F1
#
_cell.length_a   1.000
_cell.length_b   1.000
_cell.length_c   1.000
_cell.angle_alpha   90.00
_cell.angle_beta   90.00
_cell.angle_gamma   90.00
#
_symmetry.space_group_name_H-M   'P 1'
#
loop_
_entity.id
_entity.type
_entity.pdbx_description
1 polymer ?
#
loop_
_entity_poly.entity_id
_entity_poly.type
_entity_poly.pdbx_seq_one_letter_code
_entity_poly.pdbx_strand_id
1 'polypeptide(L)' 'MAKLKPHERLRFSSMGKLFELTAWFADDNEANAYIANHPDEGVIASTVDGLVLIANVRTDGVRYTTKTEG' A
#
# COMPACT_ATOMS: atom_id res chain seq x y z
N MET A 1 9.69 -16.44 -3.31
CA MET A 1 8.92 -15.18 -3.32
C MET A 1 9.91 -14.04 -3.21
N ALA A 2 9.79 -13.00 -4.03
CA ALA A 2 10.70 -11.86 -4.00
C ALA A 2 10.49 -11.09 -2.68
N LYS A 3 11.54 -10.91 -1.89
CA LYS A 3 11.50 -10.07 -0.69
C LYS A 3 11.35 -8.62 -1.15
N LEU A 4 10.28 -7.94 -0.74
CA LEU A 4 10.11 -6.51 -0.98
C LEU A 4 11.33 -5.75 -0.46
N LYS A 5 11.97 -4.93 -1.29
CA LYS A 5 13.17 -4.18 -0.88
C LYS A 5 12.76 -2.93 -0.13
N PRO A 6 13.37 -2.58 1.02
CA PRO A 6 13.11 -1.35 1.76
C PRO A 6 12.93 -0.13 0.84
N HIS A 7 11.78 0.56 0.94
CA HIS A 7 11.40 1.75 0.17
C HIS A 7 11.11 1.57 -1.33
N GLU A 8 10.92 0.34 -1.79
CA GLU A 8 10.41 0.08 -3.15
C GLU A 8 8.97 0.60 -3.29
N ARG A 9 8.80 1.64 -4.13
CA ARG A 9 7.46 2.18 -4.44
C ARG A 9 6.67 1.15 -5.23
N LEU A 10 5.74 0.49 -4.56
CA LEU A 10 4.84 -0.47 -5.18
C LEU A 10 3.46 0.17 -5.39
N ARG A 11 2.91 0.00 -6.59
CA ARG A 11 1.58 0.48 -6.96
C ARG A 11 0.73 -0.70 -7.38
N PHE A 12 -0.49 -0.78 -6.87
CA PHE A 12 -1.43 -1.82 -7.25
C PHE A 12 -2.86 -1.29 -7.24
N SER A 13 -3.71 -1.87 -8.09
CA SER A 13 -5.14 -1.54 -8.15
C SER A 13 -5.96 -2.64 -7.49
N SER A 14 -6.88 -2.28 -6.60
CA SER A 14 -7.85 -3.21 -6.01
C SER A 14 -9.17 -2.52 -5.75
N MET A 15 -10.30 -3.21 -5.97
CA MET A 15 -11.66 -2.70 -5.73
C MET A 15 -11.95 -1.31 -6.35
N GLY A 16 -11.42 -1.02 -7.54
CA GLY A 16 -11.62 0.29 -8.17
C GLY A 16 -10.80 1.43 -7.56
N LYS A 17 -9.82 1.13 -6.70
CA LYS A 17 -8.91 2.10 -6.09
C LYS A 17 -7.46 1.80 -6.47
N LEU A 18 -6.66 2.84 -6.61
CA LEU A 18 -5.23 2.74 -6.76
C LEU A 18 -4.57 2.92 -5.39
N PHE A 19 -3.74 1.97 -5.01
CA PHE A 19 -2.94 2.00 -3.80
C PHE A 19 -1.48 2.23 -4.19
N GLU A 20 -0.87 3.25 -3.60
CA GLU A 20 0.56 3.52 -3.70
C GLU A 20 1.17 3.31 -2.32
N LEU A 21 2.00 2.27 -2.17
CA LEU A 21 2.76 2.05 -0.94
C LEU A 21 3.76 3.19 -0.78
N THR A 22 3.60 3.96 0.30
CA THR A 22 4.40 5.13 0.65
C THR A 22 5.46 4.77 1.69
N ALA A 23 5.12 3.90 2.64
CA ALA A 23 6.02 3.45 3.70
C ALA A 23 5.67 2.04 4.18
N TRP A 24 6.59 1.45 4.96
CA TRP A 24 6.31 0.25 5.73
C TRP A 24 7.20 0.14 6.96
N PHE A 25 6.71 -0.57 7.96
CA PHE A 25 7.29 -0.65 9.29
C PHE A 25 7.24 -2.09 9.79
N ALA A 26 8.24 -2.49 10.56
CA ALA A 26 8.24 -3.79 11.25
C ALA A 26 7.55 -3.72 12.62
N ASP A 27 7.24 -2.51 13.09
CA ASP A 27 6.64 -2.24 14.40
C ASP A 27 5.41 -1.33 14.26
N ASP A 28 4.36 -1.66 15.01
CA ASP A 28 3.09 -0.93 14.99
C ASP A 28 3.23 0.50 15.54
N ASN A 29 4.14 0.74 16.50
CA ASN A 29 4.30 2.08 17.09
C ASN A 29 4.94 3.04 16.09
N GLU A 30 5.92 2.57 15.32
CA GLU A 30 6.53 3.37 14.25
C GLU A 30 5.51 3.70 13.16
N ALA A 31 4.69 2.72 12.76
CA ALA A 31 3.60 2.95 11.80
C ALA A 31 2.57 3.97 12.32
N ASN A 32 2.21 3.87 13.61
CA ASN A 32 1.27 4.80 14.24
C ASN A 32 1.84 6.22 14.35
N ALA A 33 3.14 6.36 14.67
CA ALA A 33 3.80 7.65 14.69
C ALA A 33 3.90 8.28 13.28
N TYR A 34 4.13 7.45 12.27
CA TYR A 34 4.13 7.90 10.87
C TYR A 34 2.74 8.39 10.44
N ILE A 35 1.70 7.59 10.66
CA ILE A 35 0.34 7.93 10.17
C ILE A 35 -0.27 9.13 10.88
N ALA A 36 0.12 9.38 12.14
CA ALA A 36 -0.27 10.59 12.85
C ALA A 36 0.16 11.89 12.12
N ASN A 37 1.21 11.81 11.29
CA ASN A 37 1.71 12.91 10.46
C ASN A 37 1.24 12.83 9.00
N HIS A 38 0.51 11.77 8.60
CA HIS A 38 0.09 11.51 7.22
C HIS A 38 -1.40 11.11 7.19
N PRO A 39 -2.33 12.06 7.46
CA PRO A 39 -3.76 11.76 7.67
C PRO A 39 -4.49 11.27 6.40
N ASP A 40 -3.91 11.51 5.22
CA ASP A 40 -4.48 11.09 3.92
C ASP A 40 -4.02 9.69 3.48
N GLU A 41 -3.27 8.99 4.32
CA GLU A 41 -2.76 7.64 4.07
C GLU A 41 -3.47 6.60 4.95
N GLY A 42 -3.50 5.35 4.49
CA GLY A 42 -4.16 4.23 5.16
C GLY A 42 -3.20 3.09 5.50
N VAL A 43 -3.48 2.40 6.59
CA VAL A 43 -2.73 1.21 7.02
C VAL A 43 -3.23 -0.04 6.28
N ILE A 44 -2.29 -0.86 5.81
CA ILE A 44 -2.51 -2.19 5.24
C ILE A 44 -1.67 -3.19 6.04
N ALA A 45 -2.34 -4.11 6.73
CA ALA A 45 -1.65 -5.19 7.45
C ALA A 45 -1.12 -6.23 6.44
N SER A 46 0.20 -6.45 6.39
CA SER A 46 0.78 -7.55 5.61
C SER A 46 0.88 -8.81 6.46
N THR A 47 0.17 -9.87 6.06
CA THR A 47 0.19 -11.17 6.75
C THR A 47 1.40 -12.03 6.41
N VAL A 48 2.13 -11.70 5.35
CA VAL A 48 3.21 -12.56 4.81
C VAL A 48 4.55 -12.26 5.48
N ASP A 49 4.83 -10.99 5.75
CA ASP A 49 6.14 -10.54 6.23
C ASP A 49 6.11 -9.88 7.62
N GLY A 50 4.93 -9.84 8.28
CA GLY A 50 4.75 -9.17 9.57
C GLY A 50 4.96 -7.66 9.52
N LEU A 51 4.93 -7.08 8.31
CA LEU A 51 5.10 -5.64 8.10
C LEU A 51 3.76 -4.92 8.13
N VAL A 52 3.78 -3.73 8.72
CA VAL A 52 2.71 -2.74 8.60
C VAL A 52 3.01 -1.89 7.39
N LEU A 53 2.19 -1.98 6.35
CA LEU A 53 2.35 -1.20 5.13
C LEU A 53 1.47 0.05 5.22
N ILE A 54 1.96 1.19 4.76
CA ILE A 54 1.19 2.42 4.63
C ILE A 54 1.02 2.76 3.15
N ALA A 55 -0.19 3.14 2.76
CA ALA A 55 -0.52 3.46 1.39
C ALA A 55 -1.32 4.76 1.27
N ASN A 56 -1.01 5.54 0.24
CA ASN A 56 -1.94 6.55 -0.24
C ASN A 56 -2.99 5.89 -1.16
N VAL A 57 -4.26 6.22 -0.95
CA VAL A 57 -5.38 5.64 -1.69
C VAL A 57 -6.00 6.68 -2.60
N ARG A 58 -5.95 6.42 -3.91
CA ARG A 58 -6.52 7.29 -4.94
C ARG A 58 -7.70 6.62 -5.64
N THR A 59 -8.74 7.40 -5.89
CA THR A 59 -9.93 7.00 -6.65
C THR A 59 -9.92 7.58 -8.06
N ASP A 60 -9.07 8.56 -8.33
CA ASP A 60 -8.89 9.17 -9.64
C ASP A 60 -7.91 8.36 -10.49
N GLY A 61 -8.41 7.79 -11.59
CA GLY A 61 -7.56 7.15 -12.61
C GLY A 61 -7.61 5.63 -12.69
N VAL A 62 -8.46 4.94 -11.92
CA VAL A 62 -8.71 3.50 -12.15
C VAL A 62 -9.63 3.34 -13.38
N ARG A 63 -9.02 3.23 -14.55
CA ARG A 63 -9.71 2.73 -15.75
C ARG A 63 -9.80 1.22 -15.63
N TYR A 64 -11.00 0.69 -15.44
CA TYR A 64 -11.27 -0.74 -15.56
C TYR A 64 -10.94 -1.20 -16.98
N THR A 65 -9.73 -1.68 -17.24
CA THR A 65 -9.51 -2.53 -18.41
C THR A 65 -9.92 -3.94 -18.02
N THR A 66 -11.21 -4.23 -18.13
CA THR A 66 -11.74 -5.61 -18.15
C THR A 66 -11.35 -6.28 -19.46
N LYS A 67 -10.05 -6.41 -19.73
CA LYS A 67 -9.56 -7.33 -20.75
C LYS A 67 -8.92 -8.49 -20.02
N THR A 68 -9.72 -9.52 -19.83
CA THR A 68 -9.22 -10.88 -19.66
C THR A 68 -8.38 -11.18 -20.90
N GLU A 69 -7.05 -11.09 -20.80
CA GLU A 69 -6.19 -11.70 -21.81
C GLU A 69 -6.27 -13.22 -21.59
N GLY A 70 -7.02 -13.86 -22.49
CA GLY A 70 -6.97 -15.29 -22.75
C GLY A 70 -6.21 -15.58 -24.04
#